data_AF-A0A840B017-F1
#
_entry.id   AF-A0A840B017-F1
#
_cell.length_a   1.000
_cell.length_b   1.000
_cell.length_c   1.000
_cell.angle_alpha   90.00
_cell.angle_beta   90.00
_cell.angle_gamma   90.00
#
_symmetry.space_group_name_H-M   'P 1'
#
loop_
_entity.id
_entity.type
_entity.pdbx_description
1 polymer ?
#
loop_
_entity_poly.entity_id
_entity_poly.type
_entity_poly.pdbx_seq_one_letter_code
_entity_poly.pdbx_strand_id
1 'polypeptide(L)'
;MGSGLLLSASRLAGAALLLVCGAYSGQNAVKSYLREADPKAAYSADPSDGLAAVNAFASELKTNPQFIISSQDAGAARASLVNRPLNASLLSFYGLRAASIGQSGLANALMASADTVSRRDALSQLWMIEQKSGADDVKGAVSHYNALLSVHPAMQATFLPVLVSAVAYPEVRAAIRPYLTPATRWSAPFLDMASQRVEVDQYRDLVAPIASRLSGDEYAVSNARIIYRMLQSGVAGDAWKLFSLVALNVDVGAFRAFAPGGVNLDPKWQPLSWTLGQSDDISASVSGDGTIDVTVAPTARGLIASRNVAVISSSTYVLGHRSIYEPGSPPASLRWSVYCAAQNGPQLIVDRFVPATANSKLVQLSVEVPENCNLVRVELSALGSEGQLSSPLKITELTLTKTN
;
A
#
# COMPACT_ATOMS: atom_id res chain seq x y z
N MET A 1 -4.95 71.06 -47.44
CA MET A 1 -5.53 70.80 -46.09
C MET A 1 -6.44 69.58 -46.20
N GLY A 2 -6.04 68.40 -45.73
CA GLY A 2 -6.86 67.18 -45.89
C GLY A 2 -6.29 65.90 -45.28
N SER A 3 -4.97 65.79 -45.13
CA SER A 3 -4.35 64.51 -44.70
C SER A 3 -4.25 64.27 -43.18
N GLY A 4 -4.63 65.25 -42.34
CA GLY A 4 -4.48 65.16 -40.87
C GLY A 4 -5.63 64.46 -40.14
N LEU A 5 -6.85 64.47 -40.71
CA LEU A 5 -8.06 63.94 -40.07
C LEU A 5 -8.20 62.41 -40.19
N LEU A 6 -7.62 61.81 -41.23
CA LEU A 6 -7.66 60.35 -41.44
C LEU A 6 -6.71 59.61 -40.48
N LEU A 7 -5.60 60.24 -40.06
CA LEU A 7 -4.66 59.66 -39.09
C LEU A 7 -5.17 59.71 -37.64
N SER A 8 -6.03 60.66 -37.27
CA SER A 8 -6.58 60.74 -35.92
C SER A 8 -7.71 59.74 -35.69
N ALA A 9 -8.59 59.56 -36.69
CA ALA A 9 -9.68 58.58 -36.62
C ALA A 9 -9.18 57.12 -36.53
N SER A 10 -8.13 56.79 -37.28
CA SER A 10 -7.51 55.46 -37.25
C SER A 10 -6.81 55.15 -35.93
N ARG A 11 -6.20 56.15 -35.27
CA ARG A 11 -5.61 55.99 -33.93
C ARG A 11 -6.67 55.83 -32.83
N LEU A 12 -7.78 56.57 -32.91
CA LEU A 12 -8.90 56.42 -31.97
C LEU A 12 -9.58 55.06 -32.11
N ALA A 13 -9.77 54.57 -33.34
CA ALA A 13 -10.30 53.24 -33.59
C ALA A 13 -9.38 52.14 -33.05
N GLY A 14 -8.06 52.27 -33.23
CA GLY A 14 -7.07 51.33 -32.67
C GLY A 14 -7.06 51.30 -31.14
N ALA A 15 -7.13 52.47 -30.50
CA ALA A 15 -7.19 52.56 -29.04
C ALA A 15 -8.49 51.97 -28.47
N ALA A 16 -9.63 52.21 -29.12
CA ALA A 16 -10.91 51.62 -28.74
C ALA A 16 -10.89 50.08 -28.88
N LEU A 17 -10.30 49.55 -29.97
CA LEU A 17 -10.17 48.11 -30.17
C LEU A 17 -9.31 47.47 -29.09
N LEU A 18 -8.18 48.10 -28.73
CA LEU A 18 -7.29 47.62 -27.65
C LEU A 18 -7.98 47.63 -26.28
N LEU A 19 -8.79 48.66 -25.98
CA LEU A 19 -9.57 48.71 -24.74
C LEU A 19 -10.64 47.62 -24.70
N VAL A 20 -11.32 47.34 -25.82
CA VAL A 20 -12.29 46.24 -25.91
C VAL A 20 -11.61 44.88 -25.74
N CYS A 21 -10.49 44.64 -26.42
CA CYS A 21 -9.70 43.41 -26.26
C CYS A 21 -9.14 43.26 -24.84
N GLY A 22 -8.67 44.35 -24.23
CA GLY A 22 -8.18 44.38 -22.85
C GLY A 22 -9.29 44.09 -21.84
N ALA A 23 -10.47 44.71 -22.00
CA ALA A 23 -11.64 44.44 -21.17
C ALA A 23 -12.11 42.99 -21.29
N TYR A 24 -12.16 42.45 -22.52
CA TYR A 24 -12.53 41.05 -22.77
C TYR A 24 -11.53 40.07 -22.14
N SER A 25 -10.23 40.35 -22.26
CA SER A 25 -9.17 39.54 -21.66
C SER A 25 -9.23 39.60 -20.13
N GLY A 26 -9.43 40.79 -19.56
CA GLY A 26 -9.61 40.98 -18.12
C GLY A 26 -10.82 40.24 -17.58
N GLN A 27 -11.97 40.31 -18.26
CA GLN A 27 -13.17 39.56 -17.88
C GLN A 27 -12.94 38.05 -17.93
N ASN A 28 -12.24 37.54 -18.94
CA ASN A 28 -11.92 36.12 -19.04
C ASN A 28 -10.95 35.66 -17.93
N ALA A 29 -9.97 36.50 -17.57
CA ALA A 29 -9.06 36.23 -16.46
C ALA A 29 -9.81 36.19 -15.11
N VAL A 30 -10.68 37.16 -14.86
CA VAL A 30 -11.53 37.19 -13.65
C VAL A 30 -12.46 35.98 -13.60
N LYS A 31 -13.13 35.63 -14.72
CA LYS A 31 -13.96 34.42 -14.79
C LYS A 31 -13.15 33.15 -14.51
N SER A 32 -11.95 33.03 -15.08
CA SER A 32 -11.08 31.88 -14.84
C SER A 32 -10.65 31.76 -13.38
N TYR A 33 -10.27 32.88 -12.76
CA TYR A 33 -9.91 32.92 -11.35
C TYR A 33 -11.10 32.57 -10.44
N LEU A 34 -12.27 33.16 -10.69
CA LEU A 34 -13.47 32.90 -9.89
C LEU A 34 -13.93 31.44 -10.01
N ARG A 35 -13.80 30.79 -11.18
CA ARG A 35 -14.12 29.36 -11.34
C ARG A 35 -13.32 28.46 -10.40
N GLU A 36 -12.13 28.87 -9.99
CA GLU A 36 -11.24 28.12 -9.11
C GLU A 36 -11.37 28.56 -7.65
N ALA A 37 -11.37 29.87 -7.40
CA ALA A 37 -11.39 30.45 -6.06
C ALA A 37 -12.78 30.46 -5.40
N ASP A 38 -13.84 30.74 -6.16
CA ASP A 38 -15.23 30.72 -5.70
C ASP A 38 -16.18 30.24 -6.81
N PRO A 39 -16.24 28.90 -7.02
CA PRO A 39 -17.07 28.32 -8.07
C PRO A 39 -18.55 28.70 -7.98
N LYS A 40 -19.08 28.88 -6.75
CA LYS A 40 -20.49 29.22 -6.51
C LYS A 40 -20.78 30.64 -6.96
N ALA A 41 -19.92 31.61 -6.66
CA ALA A 41 -20.06 32.97 -7.15
C ALA A 41 -19.93 33.03 -8.68
N ALA A 42 -18.97 32.29 -9.25
CA ALA A 42 -18.78 32.21 -10.70
C ALA A 42 -20.03 31.67 -11.41
N TYR A 43 -20.60 30.57 -10.90
CA TYR A 43 -21.81 29.97 -11.45
C TYR A 43 -23.04 30.87 -11.28
N SER A 44 -23.17 31.55 -10.14
CA SER A 44 -24.28 32.49 -9.91
C SER A 44 -24.23 33.69 -10.87
N ALA A 45 -23.03 34.15 -11.21
CA ALA A 45 -22.85 35.27 -12.16
C ALA A 45 -23.10 34.86 -13.61
N ASP A 46 -22.82 33.61 -13.98
CA ASP A 46 -23.02 33.08 -15.33
C ASP A 46 -23.43 31.60 -15.28
N PRO A 47 -24.74 31.30 -15.09
CA PRO A 47 -25.22 29.91 -15.01
C PRO A 47 -25.00 29.09 -16.29
N SER A 48 -24.75 29.75 -17.42
CA SER A 48 -24.47 29.07 -18.69
C SER A 48 -23.03 28.52 -18.76
N ASP A 49 -22.16 28.97 -17.86
CA ASP A 49 -20.78 28.53 -17.78
C ASP A 49 -20.67 27.15 -17.15
N GLY A 50 -20.60 26.14 -18.02
CA GLY A 50 -20.58 24.74 -17.62
C GLY A 50 -19.39 24.33 -16.74
N LEU A 51 -18.27 25.05 -16.80
CA LEU A 51 -17.13 24.77 -15.92
C LEU A 51 -17.37 25.31 -14.51
N ALA A 52 -17.94 26.52 -14.41
CA ALA A 52 -18.35 27.07 -13.12
C ALA A 52 -19.42 26.18 -12.46
N ALA A 53 -20.40 25.72 -13.26
CA ALA A 53 -21.44 24.79 -12.82
C ALA A 53 -20.85 23.49 -12.24
N VAL A 54 -19.96 22.81 -12.99
CA VAL A 54 -19.32 21.56 -12.54
C VAL A 54 -18.55 21.77 -11.23
N ASN A 55 -17.76 22.84 -11.13
CA ASN A 55 -16.97 23.09 -9.92
C ASN A 55 -17.88 23.41 -8.72
N ALA A 56 -18.96 24.16 -8.92
CA ALA A 56 -19.95 24.45 -7.88
C ALA A 56 -20.68 23.17 -7.42
N PHE A 57 -21.13 22.34 -8.35
CA PHE A 57 -21.82 21.08 -8.05
C PHE A 57 -20.90 20.06 -7.38
N ALA A 58 -19.65 19.94 -7.83
CA ALA A 58 -18.66 19.07 -7.20
C ALA A 58 -18.32 19.53 -5.77
N SER A 59 -18.20 20.85 -5.56
CA SER A 59 -18.01 21.41 -4.21
C SER A 59 -19.20 21.11 -3.31
N GLU A 60 -20.43 21.22 -3.82
CA GLU A 60 -21.64 20.94 -3.04
C GLU A 60 -21.76 19.45 -2.70
N LEU A 61 -21.46 18.57 -3.65
CA LEU A 61 -21.47 17.13 -3.44
C LEU A 61 -20.45 16.69 -2.37
N LYS A 62 -19.30 17.38 -2.29
CA LYS A 62 -18.28 17.13 -1.26
C LYS A 62 -18.80 17.45 0.15
N THR A 63 -19.62 18.49 0.30
CA THR A 63 -20.21 18.89 1.58
C THR A 63 -21.52 18.16 1.89
N ASN A 64 -22.26 17.77 0.85
CA ASN A 64 -23.53 17.07 0.93
C ASN A 64 -23.53 15.90 -0.06
N PRO A 65 -23.22 14.67 0.39
CA PRO A 65 -23.22 13.48 -0.47
C PRO A 65 -24.57 13.15 -1.12
N GLN A 66 -25.67 13.72 -0.63
CA GLN A 66 -27.02 13.57 -1.18
C GLN A 66 -27.39 14.70 -2.14
N PHE A 67 -26.43 15.55 -2.52
CA PHE A 67 -26.68 16.68 -3.41
C PHE A 67 -27.14 16.19 -4.79
N ILE A 68 -28.26 16.73 -5.24
CA ILE A 68 -28.82 16.57 -6.58
C ILE A 68 -29.09 17.96 -7.13
N ILE A 69 -28.67 18.21 -8.37
CA ILE A 69 -28.88 19.51 -9.03
C ILE A 69 -30.38 19.83 -9.17
N SER A 70 -30.74 21.10 -9.07
CA SER A 70 -32.13 21.54 -9.21
C SER A 70 -32.63 21.39 -10.66
N SER A 71 -33.94 21.57 -10.90
CA SER A 71 -34.49 21.62 -12.27
C SER A 71 -33.93 22.80 -13.07
N GLN A 72 -33.71 23.95 -12.42
CA GLN A 72 -33.11 25.12 -13.04
C GLN A 72 -31.66 24.84 -13.46
N ASP A 73 -30.87 24.26 -12.56
CA ASP A 73 -29.48 23.87 -12.81
C ASP A 73 -29.38 22.84 -13.92
N ALA A 74 -30.31 21.89 -13.98
CA ALA A 74 -30.38 20.90 -15.06
C ALA A 74 -30.67 21.55 -16.41
N GLY A 75 -31.53 22.58 -16.45
CA GLY A 75 -31.77 23.39 -17.65
C GLY A 75 -30.50 24.12 -18.11
N ALA A 76 -29.77 24.73 -17.17
CA ALA A 76 -28.51 25.41 -17.43
C ALA A 76 -27.40 24.44 -17.90
N ALA A 77 -27.27 23.28 -17.24
CA ALA A 77 -26.35 22.21 -17.62
C ALA A 77 -26.63 21.72 -19.05
N ARG A 78 -27.91 21.50 -19.41
CA ARG A 78 -28.32 21.12 -20.76
C ARG A 78 -27.96 22.18 -21.79
N ALA A 79 -28.21 23.45 -21.51
CA ALA A 79 -27.81 24.55 -22.40
C ALA A 79 -26.29 24.61 -22.57
N SER A 80 -25.54 24.37 -21.49
CA SER A 80 -24.07 24.35 -21.53
C SER A 80 -23.52 23.15 -22.33
N LEU A 81 -24.16 21.99 -22.26
CA LEU A 81 -23.81 20.81 -23.04
C LEU A 81 -23.96 21.02 -24.56
N VAL A 82 -24.88 21.89 -25.01
CA VAL A 82 -24.97 22.28 -26.44
C VAL A 82 -23.68 22.97 -26.90
N ASN A 83 -23.12 23.83 -26.04
CA ASN A 83 -21.89 24.57 -26.34
C ASN A 83 -20.62 23.75 -26.06
N ARG A 84 -20.70 22.78 -25.15
CA ARG A 84 -19.57 21.95 -24.68
C ARG A 84 -19.99 20.48 -24.55
N PRO A 85 -20.22 19.77 -25.66
CA PRO A 85 -20.77 18.41 -25.65
C PRO A 85 -19.84 17.36 -25.01
N LEU A 86 -18.55 17.66 -24.89
CA LEU A 86 -17.54 16.77 -24.31
C LEU A 86 -17.29 17.01 -22.81
N ASN A 87 -18.20 17.68 -22.10
CA ASN A 87 -18.11 17.83 -20.65
C ASN A 87 -18.75 16.63 -19.96
N ALA A 88 -17.94 15.60 -19.68
CA ALA A 88 -18.38 14.37 -19.02
C ALA A 88 -19.05 14.62 -17.67
N SER A 89 -18.54 15.54 -16.84
CA SER A 89 -19.10 15.78 -15.52
C SER A 89 -20.48 16.44 -15.57
N LEU A 90 -20.74 17.32 -16.55
CA LEU A 90 -22.10 17.83 -16.77
C LEU A 90 -23.06 16.72 -17.17
N LEU A 91 -22.64 15.80 -18.05
CA LEU A 91 -23.43 14.62 -18.41
C LEU A 91 -23.75 13.77 -17.18
N SER A 92 -22.75 13.52 -16.32
CA SER A 92 -22.93 12.75 -15.09
C SER A 92 -23.86 13.42 -14.08
N PHE A 93 -23.72 14.73 -13.83
CA PHE A 93 -24.63 15.46 -12.94
C PHE A 93 -26.06 15.46 -13.48
N TYR A 94 -26.23 15.61 -14.79
CA TYR A 94 -27.55 15.51 -15.41
C TYR A 94 -28.11 14.08 -15.34
N GLY A 95 -27.25 13.07 -15.46
CA GLY A 95 -27.59 11.66 -15.26
C GLY A 95 -28.07 11.37 -13.84
N LEU A 96 -27.40 11.89 -12.81
CA LEU A 96 -27.82 11.76 -11.41
C LEU A 96 -29.20 12.37 -11.18
N ARG A 97 -29.46 13.55 -11.78
CA ARG A 97 -30.79 14.17 -11.72
C ARG A 97 -31.84 13.30 -12.40
N ALA A 98 -31.57 12.77 -13.59
CA ALA A 98 -32.49 11.87 -14.28
C ALA A 98 -32.80 10.63 -13.43
N ALA A 99 -31.80 10.07 -12.75
CA ALA A 99 -31.99 8.96 -11.81
C ALA A 99 -32.89 9.36 -10.63
N SER A 100 -32.67 10.55 -10.05
CA SER A 100 -33.43 11.02 -8.88
C SER A 100 -34.92 11.24 -9.16
N ILE A 101 -35.31 11.41 -10.42
CA ILE A 101 -36.70 11.62 -10.84
C ILE A 101 -37.30 10.39 -11.54
N GLY A 102 -36.67 9.23 -11.42
CA GLY A 102 -37.18 7.96 -11.96
C GLY A 102 -36.99 7.77 -13.47
N GLN A 103 -36.19 8.62 -14.14
CA GLN A 103 -35.89 8.49 -15.56
C GLN A 103 -34.66 7.60 -15.80
N SER A 104 -34.74 6.33 -15.37
CA SER A 104 -33.63 5.38 -15.38
C SER A 104 -32.98 5.17 -16.75
N GLY A 105 -33.77 5.09 -17.82
CA GLY A 105 -33.25 4.94 -19.19
C GLY A 105 -32.39 6.13 -19.62
N LEU A 106 -32.83 7.35 -19.31
CA LEU A 106 -32.07 8.57 -19.59
C LEU A 106 -30.82 8.66 -18.71
N ALA A 107 -30.94 8.34 -17.42
CA ALA A 107 -29.81 8.32 -16.49
C ALA A 107 -28.69 7.39 -17.00
N ASN A 108 -29.05 6.16 -17.40
CA ASN A 108 -28.12 5.20 -17.96
C ASN A 108 -27.46 5.70 -19.25
N ALA A 109 -28.23 6.30 -20.16
CA ALA A 109 -27.70 6.85 -21.40
C ALA A 109 -26.72 8.01 -21.16
N LEU A 110 -27.04 8.91 -20.22
CA LEU A 110 -26.19 10.03 -19.86
C LEU A 110 -24.89 9.57 -19.18
N MET A 111 -24.98 8.62 -18.25
CA MET A 111 -23.81 8.07 -17.56
C MET A 111 -22.91 7.30 -18.53
N ALA A 112 -23.48 6.52 -19.46
CA ALA A 112 -22.72 5.84 -20.51
C ALA A 112 -22.05 6.83 -21.47
N SER A 113 -22.74 7.93 -21.79
CA SER A 113 -22.16 9.02 -22.59
C SER A 113 -21.01 9.69 -21.84
N ALA A 114 -21.16 9.96 -20.55
CA ALA A 114 -20.10 10.52 -19.72
C ALA A 114 -18.86 9.63 -19.65
N ASP A 115 -19.04 8.33 -19.44
CA ASP A 115 -17.96 7.33 -19.45
C ASP A 115 -17.23 7.28 -20.80
N THR A 116 -17.99 7.30 -21.91
CA THR A 116 -17.45 7.32 -23.28
C THR A 116 -16.63 8.59 -23.53
N VAL A 117 -17.10 9.73 -23.06
CA VAL A 117 -16.39 11.02 -23.20
C VAL A 117 -15.13 11.05 -22.34
N SER A 118 -15.20 10.56 -21.10
CA SER A 118 -14.05 10.56 -20.19
C SER A 118 -14.14 9.48 -19.12
N ARG A 119 -13.21 8.51 -19.18
CA ARG A 119 -12.97 7.54 -18.11
C ARG A 119 -12.44 8.14 -16.79
N ARG A 120 -12.17 9.45 -16.77
CA ARG A 120 -11.69 10.18 -15.59
C ARG A 120 -12.84 10.72 -14.73
N ASP A 121 -14.09 10.70 -15.22
CA ASP A 121 -15.22 11.23 -14.46
C ASP A 121 -15.67 10.23 -13.37
N ALA A 122 -15.50 10.60 -12.10
CA ALA A 122 -15.72 9.68 -10.98
C ALA A 122 -17.18 9.19 -10.87
N LEU A 123 -18.16 10.06 -11.13
CA LEU A 123 -19.58 9.74 -11.00
C LEU A 123 -20.01 8.68 -12.03
N SER A 124 -19.59 8.85 -13.28
CA SER A 124 -19.86 7.85 -14.32
C SER A 124 -19.17 6.52 -13.99
N GLN A 125 -17.91 6.53 -13.51
CA GLN A 125 -17.24 5.28 -13.13
C GLN A 125 -17.96 4.55 -12.00
N LEU A 126 -18.41 5.27 -10.96
CA LEU A 126 -19.20 4.68 -9.86
C LEU A 126 -20.52 4.10 -10.35
N TRP A 127 -21.24 4.84 -11.20
CA TRP A 127 -22.48 4.35 -11.81
C TRP A 127 -22.24 3.08 -12.62
N MET A 128 -21.16 3.03 -13.40
CA MET A 128 -20.83 1.86 -14.20
C MET A 128 -20.41 0.67 -13.33
N ILE A 129 -19.71 0.89 -12.22
CA ILE A 129 -19.40 -0.19 -11.25
C ILE A 129 -20.70 -0.86 -10.78
N GLU A 130 -21.67 -0.07 -10.31
CA GLU A 130 -22.95 -0.58 -9.82
C GLU A 130 -23.75 -1.27 -10.93
N GLN A 131 -23.85 -0.65 -12.11
CA GLN A 131 -24.58 -1.21 -13.24
C GLN A 131 -23.98 -2.54 -13.71
N LYS A 132 -22.65 -2.61 -13.82
CA LYS A 132 -21.94 -3.83 -14.24
C LYS A 132 -22.01 -4.92 -13.19
N SER A 133 -21.87 -4.56 -11.91
CA SER A 133 -22.04 -5.48 -10.78
C SER A 133 -23.44 -6.09 -10.77
N GLY A 134 -24.49 -5.27 -10.91
CA GLY A 134 -25.88 -5.73 -10.95
C GLY A 134 -26.25 -6.54 -12.21
N ALA A 135 -25.40 -6.54 -13.23
CA ALA A 135 -25.55 -7.34 -14.44
C ALA A 135 -24.62 -8.57 -14.47
N ASP A 136 -23.99 -8.91 -13.34
CA ASP A 136 -22.99 -9.97 -13.21
C ASP A 136 -21.78 -9.84 -14.15
N ASP A 137 -21.50 -8.63 -14.66
CA ASP A 137 -20.36 -8.30 -15.51
C ASP A 137 -19.15 -7.93 -14.65
N VAL A 138 -18.56 -8.94 -13.98
CA VAL A 138 -17.40 -8.78 -13.09
C VAL A 138 -16.23 -8.10 -13.78
N LYS A 139 -15.94 -8.49 -15.03
CA LYS A 139 -14.84 -7.91 -15.80
C LYS A 139 -15.08 -6.42 -16.09
N GLY A 140 -16.30 -6.06 -16.47
CA GLY A 140 -16.73 -4.68 -16.67
C GLY A 140 -16.60 -3.87 -15.38
N ALA A 141 -17.14 -4.36 -14.26
CA ALA A 141 -17.07 -3.68 -12.97
C ALA A 141 -15.62 -3.41 -12.54
N VAL A 142 -14.74 -4.42 -12.62
CA VAL A 142 -13.31 -4.27 -12.25
C VAL A 142 -12.58 -3.27 -13.17
N SER A 143 -12.93 -3.20 -14.45
CA SER A 143 -12.38 -2.19 -15.37
C SER A 143 -12.70 -0.76 -14.90
N HIS A 144 -13.92 -0.52 -14.43
CA HIS A 144 -14.32 0.80 -13.91
C HIS A 144 -13.71 1.09 -12.53
N TYR A 145 -13.53 0.08 -11.67
CA TYR A 145 -12.69 0.22 -10.47
C TYR A 145 -11.28 0.68 -10.81
N ASN A 146 -10.65 0.05 -11.80
CA ASN A 146 -9.31 0.45 -12.22
C ASN A 146 -9.26 1.90 -12.69
N ALA A 147 -10.22 2.33 -13.50
CA ALA A 147 -10.30 3.72 -13.98
C ALA A 147 -10.48 4.72 -12.82
N LEU A 148 -11.42 4.44 -11.91
CA LEU A 148 -11.70 5.27 -10.73
C LEU A 148 -10.47 5.40 -9.84
N LEU A 149 -9.88 4.28 -9.42
CA LEU A 149 -8.80 4.24 -8.44
C LEU A 149 -7.46 4.77 -8.97
N SER A 150 -7.25 4.70 -10.29
CA SER A 150 -6.06 5.23 -10.95
C SER A 150 -6.07 6.75 -11.05
N VAL A 151 -7.26 7.36 -11.17
CA VAL A 151 -7.43 8.80 -11.38
C VAL A 151 -7.75 9.53 -10.07
N HIS A 152 -8.43 8.86 -9.13
CA HIS A 152 -8.91 9.46 -7.87
C HIS A 152 -8.31 8.75 -6.65
N PRO A 153 -7.04 9.00 -6.28
CA PRO A 153 -6.40 8.34 -5.12
C PRO A 153 -7.16 8.51 -3.81
N ALA A 154 -7.86 9.64 -3.62
CA ALA A 154 -8.68 9.88 -2.43
C ALA A 154 -9.80 8.84 -2.23
N MET A 155 -10.23 8.16 -3.31
CA MET A 155 -11.26 7.12 -3.27
C MET A 155 -10.72 5.76 -2.84
N GLN A 156 -9.39 5.55 -2.84
CA GLN A 156 -8.78 4.25 -2.51
C GLN A 156 -9.12 3.79 -1.10
N ALA A 157 -9.16 4.71 -0.12
CA ALA A 157 -9.49 4.37 1.27
C ALA A 157 -10.88 3.74 1.42
N THR A 158 -11.84 4.15 0.59
CA THR A 158 -13.22 3.64 0.60
C THR A 158 -13.37 2.36 -0.22
N PHE A 159 -12.74 2.30 -1.40
CA PHE A 159 -13.05 1.26 -2.39
C PHE A 159 -12.06 0.10 -2.43
N LEU A 160 -10.82 0.27 -1.97
CA LEU A 160 -9.88 -0.86 -1.87
C LEU A 160 -10.39 -1.95 -0.91
N PRO A 161 -10.95 -1.65 0.28
CA PRO A 161 -11.50 -2.68 1.15
C PRO A 161 -12.60 -3.53 0.48
N VAL A 162 -13.45 -2.91 -0.35
CA VAL A 162 -14.50 -3.60 -1.10
C VAL A 162 -13.87 -4.54 -2.13
N LEU A 163 -12.93 -4.04 -2.92
CA LEU A 163 -12.24 -4.84 -3.95
C LEU A 163 -11.42 -5.99 -3.34
N VAL A 164 -10.77 -5.76 -2.19
CA VAL A 164 -10.04 -6.79 -1.44
C VAL A 164 -10.99 -7.87 -0.92
N SER A 165 -12.16 -7.51 -0.42
CA SER A 165 -13.16 -8.50 0.04
C SER A 165 -13.67 -9.36 -1.12
N ALA A 166 -13.80 -8.76 -2.31
CA ALA A 166 -14.21 -9.47 -3.52
C ALA A 166 -13.16 -10.48 -4.04
N VAL A 167 -11.90 -10.44 -3.56
CA VAL A 167 -10.85 -11.42 -3.93
C VAL A 167 -11.22 -12.85 -3.54
N ALA A 168 -12.17 -13.05 -2.62
CA ALA A 168 -12.71 -14.37 -2.30
C ALA A 168 -13.27 -15.11 -3.54
N TYR A 169 -13.77 -14.37 -4.54
CA TYR A 169 -14.34 -14.92 -5.76
C TYR A 169 -13.30 -15.14 -6.87
N PRO A 170 -13.16 -16.36 -7.44
CA PRO A 170 -12.15 -16.67 -8.47
C PRO A 170 -12.22 -15.78 -9.72
N GLU A 171 -13.42 -15.43 -10.16
CA GLU A 171 -13.68 -14.58 -11.31
C GLU A 171 -13.19 -13.14 -11.09
N VAL A 172 -13.29 -12.63 -9.86
CA VAL A 172 -12.74 -11.32 -9.47
C VAL A 172 -11.22 -11.37 -9.50
N ARG A 173 -10.60 -12.45 -8.97
CA ARG A 173 -9.13 -12.63 -9.07
C ARG A 173 -8.67 -12.60 -10.52
N ALA A 174 -9.36 -13.32 -11.40
CA ALA A 174 -9.05 -13.33 -12.82
C ALA A 174 -9.21 -11.95 -13.47
N ALA A 175 -10.27 -11.20 -13.11
CA ALA A 175 -10.55 -9.88 -13.66
C ALA A 175 -9.58 -8.78 -13.17
N ILE A 176 -9.06 -8.88 -11.94
CA ILE A 176 -8.14 -7.89 -11.35
C ILE A 176 -6.71 -8.02 -11.89
N ARG A 177 -6.23 -9.25 -12.13
CA ARG A 177 -4.83 -9.53 -12.54
C ARG A 177 -4.28 -8.63 -13.66
N PRO A 178 -5.00 -8.30 -14.74
CA PRO A 178 -4.49 -7.42 -15.79
C PRO A 178 -4.11 -6.02 -15.31
N TYR A 179 -4.70 -5.56 -14.21
CA TYR A 179 -4.48 -4.21 -13.67
C TYR A 179 -3.43 -4.18 -12.56
N LEU A 180 -3.02 -5.34 -12.02
CA LEU A 180 -1.94 -5.43 -11.04
C LEU A 180 -0.58 -5.33 -11.74
N THR A 181 -0.17 -4.09 -11.99
CA THR A 181 1.10 -3.75 -12.62
C THR A 181 1.77 -2.60 -11.86
N PRO A 182 3.11 -2.46 -11.95
CA PRO A 182 3.83 -1.34 -11.32
C PRO A 182 3.33 0.04 -11.75
N ALA A 183 2.82 0.18 -12.99
CA ALA A 183 2.28 1.44 -13.48
C ALA A 183 0.93 1.82 -12.84
N THR A 184 0.23 0.86 -12.26
CA THR A 184 -1.09 1.06 -11.64
C THR A 184 -0.91 1.51 -10.20
N ARG A 185 -1.15 2.80 -9.93
CA ARG A 185 -0.88 3.44 -8.63
C ARG A 185 -1.58 2.81 -7.42
N TRP A 186 -2.73 2.17 -7.63
CA TRP A 186 -3.48 1.51 -6.56
C TRP A 186 -3.04 0.05 -6.33
N SER A 187 -2.17 -0.52 -7.18
CA SER A 187 -1.78 -1.94 -7.11
C SER A 187 -1.02 -2.30 -5.83
N ALA A 188 0.01 -1.53 -5.47
CA ALA A 188 0.77 -1.77 -4.25
C ALA A 188 -0.07 -1.57 -2.97
N PRO A 189 -0.84 -0.47 -2.80
CA PRO A 189 -1.78 -0.35 -1.68
C PRO A 189 -2.82 -1.48 -1.59
N PHE A 190 -3.31 -1.94 -2.74
CA PHE A 190 -4.25 -3.07 -2.80
C PHE A 190 -3.59 -4.38 -2.34
N LEU A 191 -2.39 -4.70 -2.85
CA LEU A 191 -1.67 -5.91 -2.46
C LEU A 191 -1.22 -5.88 -1.01
N ASP A 192 -0.87 -4.70 -0.48
CA ASP A 192 -0.56 -4.52 0.93
C ASP A 192 -1.76 -4.85 1.81
N MET A 193 -2.94 -4.29 1.51
CA MET A 193 -4.17 -4.59 2.22
C MET A 193 -4.60 -6.06 2.06
N ALA A 194 -4.50 -6.60 0.84
CA ALA A 194 -4.84 -7.99 0.56
C ALA A 194 -3.94 -8.96 1.32
N SER A 195 -2.64 -8.67 1.45
CA SER A 195 -1.69 -9.51 2.19
C SER A 195 -2.01 -9.62 3.68
N GLN A 196 -2.81 -8.68 4.23
CA GLN A 196 -3.25 -8.66 5.61
C GLN A 196 -4.59 -9.39 5.80
N ARG A 197 -5.52 -9.26 4.85
CA ARG A 197 -6.93 -9.61 5.04
C ARG A 197 -7.41 -10.85 4.28
N VAL A 198 -6.82 -11.13 3.13
CA VAL A 198 -7.25 -12.24 2.26
C VAL A 198 -6.68 -13.55 2.79
N GLU A 199 -7.40 -14.65 2.61
CA GLU A 199 -6.89 -15.99 2.93
C GLU A 199 -5.66 -16.35 2.10
N VAL A 200 -4.77 -17.15 2.68
CA VAL A 200 -3.44 -17.40 2.10
C VAL A 200 -3.49 -18.08 0.73
N ASP A 201 -4.46 -18.97 0.53
CA ASP A 201 -4.71 -19.66 -0.74
C ASP A 201 -5.29 -18.72 -1.80
N GLN A 202 -6.26 -17.89 -1.43
CA GLN A 202 -6.88 -16.90 -2.32
C GLN A 202 -5.86 -15.85 -2.78
N TYR A 203 -5.00 -15.37 -1.88
CA TYR A 203 -3.93 -14.43 -2.25
C TYR A 203 -2.90 -15.10 -3.16
N ARG A 204 -2.46 -16.32 -2.86
CA ARG A 204 -1.56 -17.09 -3.72
C ARG A 204 -2.16 -17.24 -5.13
N ASP A 205 -3.43 -17.60 -5.22
CA ASP A 205 -4.11 -17.77 -6.50
C ASP A 205 -4.24 -16.45 -7.28
N LEU A 206 -4.37 -15.32 -6.58
CA LEU A 206 -4.37 -14.00 -7.20
C LEU A 206 -3.00 -13.65 -7.79
N VAL A 207 -1.92 -13.84 -7.02
CA VAL A 207 -0.57 -13.33 -7.31
C VAL A 207 0.28 -14.28 -8.14
N ALA A 208 0.25 -15.59 -7.90
CA ALA A 208 1.15 -16.55 -8.54
C ALA A 208 1.15 -16.45 -10.09
N PRO A 209 0.01 -16.28 -10.78
CA PRO A 209 -0.01 -16.17 -12.26
C PRO A 209 0.64 -14.90 -12.82
N ILE A 210 0.84 -13.88 -11.97
CA ILE A 210 1.38 -12.56 -12.37
C ILE A 210 2.61 -12.17 -11.54
N ALA A 211 3.19 -13.10 -10.78
CA ALA A 211 4.25 -12.82 -9.80
C ALA A 211 5.47 -12.13 -10.42
N SER A 212 5.82 -12.46 -11.68
CA SER A 212 6.93 -11.83 -12.40
C SER A 212 6.75 -10.32 -12.66
N ARG A 213 5.51 -9.82 -12.60
CA ARG A 213 5.19 -8.38 -12.72
C ARG A 213 5.19 -7.67 -11.38
N LEU A 214 5.11 -8.43 -10.29
CA LEU A 214 4.99 -7.95 -8.91
C LEU A 214 6.32 -8.09 -8.15
N SER A 215 7.42 -8.10 -8.90
CA SER A 215 8.79 -8.02 -8.37
C SER A 215 9.20 -6.55 -8.25
N GLY A 216 9.67 -6.14 -7.07
CA GLY A 216 10.14 -4.78 -6.83
C GLY A 216 10.03 -4.43 -5.35
N ASP A 217 10.75 -3.39 -4.94
CA ASP A 217 10.80 -2.98 -3.52
C ASP A 217 9.43 -2.52 -3.00
N GLU A 218 8.59 -1.94 -3.87
CA GLU A 218 7.23 -1.50 -3.51
C GLU A 218 6.30 -2.65 -3.09
N TYR A 219 6.58 -3.89 -3.54
CA TYR A 219 5.79 -5.08 -3.20
C TYR A 219 6.47 -5.94 -2.13
N ALA A 220 7.72 -5.66 -1.76
CA ALA A 220 8.51 -6.52 -0.90
C ALA A 220 7.86 -6.74 0.47
N VAL A 221 7.29 -5.70 1.08
CA VAL A 221 6.60 -5.78 2.37
C VAL A 221 5.35 -6.68 2.30
N SER A 222 4.51 -6.48 1.27
CA SER A 222 3.30 -7.29 1.08
C SER A 222 3.63 -8.74 0.77
N ASN A 223 4.68 -8.96 -0.04
CA ASN A 223 5.22 -10.27 -0.36
C ASN A 223 5.77 -10.96 0.91
N ALA A 224 6.60 -10.28 1.70
CA ALA A 224 7.14 -10.81 2.95
C ALA A 224 6.02 -11.20 3.92
N ARG A 225 4.98 -10.35 4.04
CA ARG A 225 3.83 -10.62 4.90
C ARG A 225 3.05 -11.84 4.48
N ILE A 226 2.75 -12.01 3.18
CA ILE A 226 2.01 -13.19 2.76
C ILE A 226 2.84 -14.45 2.91
N ILE A 227 4.13 -14.42 2.58
CA ILE A 227 5.02 -15.56 2.80
C ILE A 227 5.06 -15.93 4.29
N TYR A 228 5.19 -14.95 5.19
CA TYR A 228 5.11 -15.18 6.63
C TYR A 228 3.79 -15.86 7.04
N ARG A 229 2.64 -15.35 6.59
CA ARG A 229 1.33 -15.96 6.89
C ARG A 229 1.21 -17.38 6.34
N MET A 230 1.71 -17.64 5.13
CA MET A 230 1.75 -18.98 4.54
C MET A 230 2.61 -19.95 5.36
N LEU A 231 3.76 -19.50 5.87
CA LEU A 231 4.60 -20.30 6.77
C LEU A 231 3.89 -20.58 8.10
N GLN A 232 3.21 -19.58 8.68
CA GLN A 232 2.41 -19.78 9.90
C GLN A 232 1.30 -20.82 9.69
N SER A 233 0.63 -20.79 8.54
CA SER A 233 -0.44 -21.74 8.18
C SER A 233 0.07 -23.14 7.77
N GLY A 234 1.38 -23.40 7.80
CA GLY A 234 1.95 -24.74 7.55
C GLY A 234 2.09 -25.11 6.08
N VAL A 235 1.79 -24.20 5.15
CA VAL A 235 1.95 -24.44 3.70
C VAL A 235 3.34 -24.03 3.20
N ALA A 236 4.39 -24.48 3.92
CA ALA A 236 5.75 -24.00 3.70
C ALA A 236 6.28 -24.25 2.28
N GLY A 237 5.97 -25.41 1.70
CA GLY A 237 6.38 -25.73 0.32
C GLY A 237 5.86 -24.71 -0.69
N ASP A 238 4.59 -24.32 -0.58
CA ASP A 238 3.97 -23.32 -1.46
C ASP A 238 4.43 -21.90 -1.13
N ALA A 239 4.68 -21.59 0.15
CA ALA A 239 5.27 -20.32 0.56
C ALA A 239 6.62 -20.09 -0.16
N TRP A 240 7.51 -21.08 -0.12
CA TRP A 240 8.81 -20.94 -0.76
C TRP A 240 8.75 -20.91 -2.29
N LYS A 241 7.79 -21.62 -2.90
CA LYS A 241 7.54 -21.50 -4.35
C LYS A 241 7.10 -20.07 -4.70
N LEU A 242 6.13 -19.51 -3.97
CA LEU A 242 5.67 -18.15 -4.20
C LEU A 242 6.79 -17.14 -3.96
N PHE A 243 7.59 -17.29 -2.90
CA PHE A 243 8.71 -16.41 -2.61
C PHE A 243 9.70 -16.37 -3.78
N SER A 244 10.03 -17.53 -4.35
CA SER A 244 10.92 -17.63 -5.52
C SER A 244 10.36 -16.93 -6.76
N LEU A 245 9.03 -16.83 -6.89
CA LEU A 245 8.38 -16.16 -8.02
C LEU A 245 8.32 -14.63 -7.86
N VAL A 246 8.12 -14.14 -6.64
CA VAL A 246 7.96 -12.70 -6.36
C VAL A 246 9.28 -11.99 -6.05
N ALA A 247 10.35 -12.75 -5.77
CA ALA A 247 11.66 -12.23 -5.42
C ALA A 247 12.75 -12.71 -6.41
N LEU A 248 12.59 -12.39 -7.70
CA LEU A 248 13.36 -12.93 -8.84
C LEU A 248 14.90 -12.79 -8.76
N ASN A 249 15.43 -11.94 -7.88
CA ASN A 249 16.87 -11.71 -7.71
C ASN A 249 17.33 -11.89 -6.24
N VAL A 250 16.54 -12.61 -5.45
CA VAL A 250 16.82 -12.86 -4.03
C VAL A 250 17.14 -14.34 -3.86
N ASP A 251 18.25 -14.64 -3.19
CA ASP A 251 18.53 -16.00 -2.75
C ASP A 251 17.55 -16.42 -1.64
N VAL A 252 16.44 -17.04 -2.03
CA VAL A 252 15.45 -17.60 -1.10
C VAL A 252 16.06 -18.69 -0.20
N GLY A 253 17.16 -19.33 -0.62
CA GLY A 253 17.90 -20.28 0.19
C GLY A 253 18.44 -19.65 1.48
N ALA A 254 18.91 -18.40 1.43
CA ALA A 254 19.35 -17.65 2.60
C ALA A 254 18.23 -17.43 3.64
N PHE A 255 16.97 -17.38 3.21
CA PHE A 255 15.82 -17.28 4.11
C PHE A 255 15.46 -18.61 4.79
N ARG A 256 15.90 -19.74 4.23
CA ARG A 256 15.77 -21.07 4.85
C ARG A 256 16.93 -21.39 5.80
N ALA A 257 18.13 -20.88 5.50
CA ALA A 257 19.27 -20.99 6.40
C ALA A 257 19.06 -20.13 7.65
N PHE A 258 19.38 -20.65 8.84
CA PHE A 258 19.19 -19.90 10.09
C PHE A 258 20.23 -18.80 10.31
N ALA A 259 21.47 -19.00 9.87
CA ALA A 259 22.55 -18.03 10.07
C ALA A 259 22.23 -16.64 9.46
N PRO A 260 22.62 -15.54 10.12
CA PRO A 260 22.44 -14.20 9.60
C PRO A 260 23.46 -13.89 8.49
N GLY A 261 23.02 -13.23 7.42
CA GLY A 261 23.89 -12.83 6.32
C GLY A 261 23.17 -12.43 5.03
N GLY A 262 23.79 -11.51 4.29
CA GLY A 262 23.34 -11.12 2.95
C GLY A 262 21.88 -10.66 2.90
N VAL A 263 21.09 -11.27 2.02
CA VAL A 263 19.69 -10.88 1.75
C VAL A 263 18.76 -11.10 2.94
N ASN A 264 19.10 -11.99 3.89
CA ASN A 264 18.27 -12.24 5.07
C ASN A 264 18.51 -11.22 6.21
N LEU A 265 19.25 -10.13 5.95
CA LEU A 265 19.39 -8.96 6.81
C LEU A 265 18.60 -7.75 6.29
N ASP A 266 18.06 -7.81 5.07
CA ASP A 266 17.35 -6.69 4.46
C ASP A 266 16.01 -6.44 5.19
N PRO A 267 15.78 -5.25 5.77
CA PRO A 267 14.58 -4.93 6.53
C PRO A 267 13.28 -5.07 5.75
N LYS A 268 13.30 -4.93 4.42
CA LYS A 268 12.07 -5.01 3.60
C LYS A 268 11.43 -6.40 3.60
N TRP A 269 12.22 -7.42 3.95
CA TRP A 269 11.76 -8.81 4.07
C TRP A 269 11.35 -9.18 5.50
N GLN A 270 11.31 -8.23 6.43
CA GLN A 270 10.80 -8.50 7.77
C GLN A 270 9.32 -8.92 7.70
N PRO A 271 8.89 -9.89 8.51
CA PRO A 271 9.63 -10.50 9.64
C PRO A 271 10.38 -11.80 9.27
N LEU A 272 10.65 -12.07 7.99
CA LEU A 272 11.37 -13.26 7.51
C LEU A 272 12.90 -13.11 7.58
N SER A 273 13.39 -11.88 7.42
CA SER A 273 14.78 -11.51 7.68
C SER A 273 15.04 -11.36 9.18
N TRP A 274 16.32 -11.34 9.55
CA TRP A 274 16.79 -10.99 10.88
C TRP A 274 16.49 -9.52 11.19
N THR A 275 15.98 -9.28 12.39
CA THR A 275 15.91 -7.95 13.00
C THR A 275 17.01 -7.85 14.04
N LEU A 276 17.84 -6.83 13.97
CA LEU A 276 18.94 -6.60 14.91
C LEU A 276 18.58 -5.50 15.91
N GLY A 277 19.08 -5.64 17.13
CA GLY A 277 18.98 -4.65 18.19
C GLY A 277 19.72 -3.38 17.83
N GLN A 278 18.99 -2.27 17.79
CA GLN A 278 19.52 -0.94 17.50
C GLN A 278 18.83 0.05 18.45
N SER A 279 19.45 0.29 19.60
CA SER A 279 19.07 1.33 20.58
C SER A 279 20.32 2.00 21.15
N ASP A 280 20.14 3.07 21.92
CA ASP A 280 21.24 3.78 22.58
C ASP A 280 22.04 2.86 23.54
N ASP A 281 21.38 1.85 24.10
CA ASP A 281 21.95 0.95 25.12
C ASP A 281 22.37 -0.42 24.57
N ILE A 282 21.89 -0.81 23.38
CA ILE A 282 22.23 -2.09 22.74
C ILE A 282 22.41 -1.88 21.24
N SER A 283 23.58 -2.25 20.73
CA SER A 283 23.87 -2.27 19.31
C SER A 283 24.27 -3.68 18.86
N ALA A 284 23.69 -4.14 17.76
CA ALA A 284 24.01 -5.44 17.15
C ALA A 284 24.19 -5.28 15.64
N SER A 285 25.31 -5.76 15.12
CA SER A 285 25.62 -5.75 13.68
C SER A 285 26.12 -7.12 13.24
N VAL A 286 26.00 -7.43 11.95
CA VAL A 286 26.41 -8.72 11.40
C VAL A 286 27.60 -8.53 10.47
N SER A 287 28.68 -9.25 10.77
CA SER A 287 29.88 -9.34 9.94
C SER A 287 29.66 -10.27 8.74
N GLY A 288 30.51 -10.18 7.71
CA GLY A 288 30.35 -10.92 6.45
C GLY A 288 30.39 -12.46 6.57
N ASP A 289 30.88 -12.98 7.69
CA ASP A 289 30.92 -14.41 8.04
C ASP A 289 29.68 -14.87 8.84
N GLY A 290 28.72 -13.98 9.09
CA GLY A 290 27.53 -14.26 9.90
C GLY A 290 27.74 -14.14 11.41
N THR A 291 28.90 -13.62 11.85
CA THR A 291 29.12 -13.27 13.26
C THR A 291 28.28 -12.06 13.63
N ILE A 292 27.59 -12.11 14.78
CA ILE A 292 26.87 -10.95 15.33
C ILE A 292 27.80 -10.25 16.34
N ASP A 293 28.25 -9.05 16.01
CA ASP A 293 28.99 -8.18 16.91
C ASP A 293 27.99 -7.36 17.74
N VAL A 294 28.11 -7.41 19.07
CA VAL A 294 27.13 -6.85 20.01
C VAL A 294 27.84 -5.99 21.03
N THR A 295 27.27 -4.82 21.33
CA THR A 295 27.63 -4.01 22.50
C THR A 295 26.40 -3.84 23.38
N VAL A 296 26.56 -4.11 24.67
CA VAL A 296 25.50 -3.96 25.67
C VAL A 296 25.97 -2.98 26.75
N ALA A 297 25.26 -1.87 26.93
CA ALA A 297 25.55 -0.91 27.97
C ALA A 297 25.24 -1.46 29.38
N PRO A 298 25.82 -0.90 30.45
CA PRO A 298 25.46 -1.28 31.82
C PRO A 298 23.97 -1.21 32.10
N THR A 299 23.45 -2.19 32.82
CA THR A 299 22.02 -2.30 33.21
C THR A 299 21.00 -2.34 32.06
N ALA A 300 21.46 -2.23 30.81
CA ALA A 300 20.65 -2.24 29.61
C ALA A 300 19.84 -3.53 29.51
N ARG A 301 18.64 -3.45 28.93
CA ARG A 301 17.81 -4.61 28.64
C ARG A 301 17.19 -4.46 27.28
N GLY A 302 17.32 -5.48 26.44
CA GLY A 302 16.69 -5.43 25.13
C GLY A 302 17.11 -6.54 24.19
N LEU A 303 16.57 -6.44 22.98
CA LEU A 303 16.77 -7.40 21.90
C LEU A 303 18.16 -7.21 21.27
N ILE A 304 18.88 -8.30 21.05
CA ILE A 304 20.08 -8.34 20.21
C ILE A 304 19.70 -8.73 18.79
N ALA A 305 18.92 -9.80 18.64
CA ALA A 305 18.54 -10.31 17.33
C ALA A 305 17.24 -11.11 17.42
N SER A 306 16.36 -10.98 16.42
CA SER A 306 15.18 -11.84 16.29
C SER A 306 14.97 -12.30 14.85
N ARG A 307 14.39 -13.50 14.70
CA ARG A 307 14.00 -14.04 13.39
C ARG A 307 12.87 -15.03 13.51
N ASN A 308 12.01 -15.07 12.49
CA ASN A 308 10.98 -16.11 12.36
C ASN A 308 11.47 -17.18 11.38
N VAL A 309 11.36 -18.45 11.77
CA VAL A 309 11.93 -19.59 11.07
C VAL A 309 10.87 -20.68 10.94
N ALA A 310 10.73 -21.22 9.72
CA ALA A 310 9.84 -22.33 9.45
C ALA A 310 10.35 -23.59 10.15
N VAL A 311 9.45 -24.28 10.86
CA VAL A 311 9.74 -25.53 11.57
C VAL A 311 8.69 -26.58 11.27
N ILE A 312 9.01 -27.83 11.55
CA ILE A 312 8.07 -28.94 11.48
C ILE A 312 7.39 -29.06 12.85
N SER A 313 6.06 -29.10 12.87
CA SER A 313 5.28 -29.30 14.10
C SER A 313 5.64 -30.63 14.77
N SER A 314 5.53 -30.68 16.10
CA SER A 314 5.81 -31.89 16.90
C SER A 314 7.21 -32.47 16.66
N SER A 315 8.21 -31.59 16.49
CA SER A 315 9.59 -32.01 16.29
C SER A 315 10.55 -31.26 17.20
N THR A 316 11.73 -31.84 17.39
CA THR A 316 12.77 -31.27 18.25
C THR A 316 13.85 -30.62 17.40
N TYR A 317 14.22 -29.41 17.78
CA TYR A 317 15.35 -28.68 17.23
C TYR A 317 16.40 -28.43 18.31
N VAL A 318 17.66 -28.25 17.88
CA VAL A 318 18.74 -27.76 18.71
C VAL A 318 19.16 -26.39 18.21
N LEU A 319 19.01 -25.39 19.09
CA LEU A 319 19.54 -24.04 18.93
C LEU A 319 20.97 -24.01 19.46
N GLY A 320 21.93 -23.87 18.56
CA GLY A 320 23.36 -23.81 18.85
C GLY A 320 23.93 -22.41 18.66
N HIS A 321 24.82 -21.97 19.55
CA HIS A 321 25.64 -20.76 19.35
C HIS A 321 26.88 -20.78 20.26
N ARG A 322 27.84 -19.91 19.97
CA ARG A 322 28.91 -19.51 20.91
C ARG A 322 28.79 -18.03 21.22
N SER A 323 29.06 -17.66 22.47
CA SER A 323 29.25 -16.28 22.88
C SER A 323 30.70 -16.05 23.31
N ILE A 324 31.32 -15.00 22.79
CA ILE A 324 32.72 -14.66 23.06
C ILE A 324 32.76 -13.23 23.58
N TYR A 325 33.05 -13.07 24.87
CA TYR A 325 33.22 -11.75 25.48
C TYR A 325 34.63 -11.23 25.26
N GLU A 326 34.76 -9.91 25.10
CA GLU A 326 36.08 -9.28 25.02
C GLU A 326 36.83 -9.43 26.36
N PRO A 327 38.15 -9.73 26.33
CA PRO A 327 38.95 -9.85 27.54
C PRO A 327 38.89 -8.57 28.40
N GLY A 328 38.56 -8.73 29.69
CA GLY A 328 38.49 -7.62 30.65
C GLY A 328 37.14 -6.90 30.70
N SER A 329 36.20 -7.22 29.81
CA SER A 329 34.84 -6.67 29.86
C SER A 329 33.94 -7.46 30.83
N PRO A 330 33.03 -6.80 31.56
CA PRO A 330 32.06 -7.50 32.39
C PRO A 330 31.07 -8.27 31.50
N PRO A 331 30.71 -9.53 31.81
CA PRO A 331 29.81 -10.29 30.96
C PRO A 331 28.36 -9.83 31.11
N ALA A 332 27.71 -9.46 30.00
CA ALA A 332 26.26 -9.30 29.94
C ALA A 332 25.57 -10.68 30.01
N SER A 333 24.42 -10.76 30.67
CA SER A 333 23.60 -11.98 30.70
C SER A 333 22.81 -12.11 29.42
N LEU A 334 22.99 -13.20 28.68
CA LEU A 334 22.23 -13.48 27.46
C LEU A 334 21.04 -14.37 27.75
N ARG A 335 19.93 -14.15 27.05
CA ARG A 335 18.70 -14.92 27.19
C ARG A 335 18.11 -15.23 25.82
N TRP A 336 17.89 -16.51 25.59
CA TRP A 336 17.14 -17.01 24.43
C TRP A 336 15.68 -17.20 24.80
N SER A 337 14.81 -16.60 24.01
CA SER A 337 13.37 -16.81 24.04
C SER A 337 12.92 -17.35 22.69
N VAL A 338 12.17 -18.45 22.70
CA VAL A 338 11.57 -19.02 21.49
C VAL A 338 10.07 -19.06 21.66
N TYR A 339 9.35 -18.55 20.67
CA TYR A 339 7.90 -18.50 20.65
C TYR A 339 7.37 -19.26 19.45
N CYS A 340 6.26 -19.98 19.60
CA CYS A 340 5.45 -20.35 18.46
C CYS A 340 4.78 -19.09 17.89
N ALA A 341 4.99 -18.81 16.62
CA ALA A 341 4.35 -17.71 15.91
C ALA A 341 2.97 -18.15 15.40
N ALA A 342 2.03 -18.40 16.30
CA ALA A 342 0.66 -18.78 15.96
C ALA A 342 -0.19 -17.56 15.56
N GLN A 343 -1.32 -17.81 14.88
CA GLN A 343 -2.28 -16.76 14.52
C GLN A 343 -2.94 -16.11 15.76
N ASN A 344 -3.11 -16.88 16.84
CA ASN A 344 -3.74 -16.42 18.09
C ASN A 344 -2.76 -15.71 19.06
N GLY A 345 -1.58 -15.34 18.56
CA GLY A 345 -0.53 -14.68 19.34
C GLY A 345 0.67 -15.59 19.64
N PRO A 346 1.79 -15.00 20.09
CA PRO A 346 3.01 -15.75 20.37
C PRO A 346 2.84 -16.61 21.63
N GLN A 347 3.14 -17.90 21.52
CA GLN A 347 3.18 -18.82 22.67
C GLN A 347 4.63 -19.11 23.02
N LEU A 348 5.06 -18.83 24.25
CA LEU A 348 6.42 -19.12 24.71
C LEU A 348 6.67 -20.63 24.76
N ILE A 349 7.77 -21.07 24.15
CA ILE A 349 8.24 -22.47 24.11
C ILE A 349 9.48 -22.62 24.99
N VAL A 350 10.49 -21.78 24.75
CA VAL A 350 11.77 -21.81 25.45
C VAL A 350 12.03 -20.44 26.03
N ASP A 351 12.52 -20.44 27.26
CA ASP A 351 12.98 -19.25 27.94
C ASP A 351 14.14 -19.60 28.88
N ARG A 352 15.36 -19.26 28.44
CA ARG A 352 16.58 -19.73 29.11
C ARG A 352 17.69 -18.71 29.02
N PHE A 353 18.35 -18.48 30.15
CA PHE A 353 19.62 -17.77 30.19
C PHE A 353 20.75 -18.65 29.68
N VAL A 354 21.68 -18.04 28.95
CA VAL A 354 22.93 -18.67 28.56
C VAL A 354 23.82 -18.77 29.81
N PRO A 355 24.40 -19.94 30.13
CA PRO A 355 25.28 -20.07 31.29
C PRO A 355 26.48 -19.12 31.21
N ALA A 356 26.74 -18.36 32.27
CA ALA A 356 27.88 -17.42 32.31
C ALA A 356 29.25 -18.10 32.11
N THR A 357 29.35 -19.40 32.43
CA THR A 357 30.56 -20.23 32.25
C THR A 357 30.77 -20.70 30.80
N ALA A 358 29.86 -20.35 29.89
CA ALA A 358 29.88 -20.81 28.51
C ALA A 358 30.70 -19.90 27.57
N ASN A 359 31.45 -18.92 28.09
CA ASN A 359 32.31 -18.08 27.25
C ASN A 359 33.20 -18.95 26.36
N SER A 360 33.14 -18.72 25.05
CA SER A 360 33.79 -19.49 23.97
C SER A 360 33.37 -20.96 23.81
N LYS A 361 32.48 -21.50 24.65
CA LYS A 361 31.96 -22.87 24.55
C LYS A 361 30.70 -22.90 23.70
N LEU A 362 30.49 -24.00 22.98
CA LEU A 362 29.25 -24.23 22.25
C LEU A 362 28.11 -24.46 23.25
N VAL A 363 27.09 -23.62 23.17
CA VAL A 363 25.86 -23.72 23.94
C VAL A 363 24.79 -24.32 23.04
N GLN A 364 24.11 -25.34 23.54
CA GLN A 364 23.02 -26.02 22.84
C GLN A 364 21.77 -26.01 23.70
N LEU A 365 20.67 -25.51 23.15
CA LEU A 365 19.34 -25.54 23.77
C LEU A 365 18.40 -26.41 22.94
N SER A 366 17.73 -27.35 23.59
CA SER A 366 16.64 -28.10 22.97
C SER A 366 15.40 -27.20 22.84
N VAL A 367 14.76 -27.24 21.67
CA VAL A 367 13.53 -26.54 21.34
C VAL A 367 12.51 -27.60 20.91
N GLU A 368 11.56 -27.90 21.80
CA GLU A 368 10.46 -28.83 21.52
C GLU A 368 9.30 -28.06 20.88
N VAL A 369 9.12 -28.22 19.57
CA VAL A 369 8.08 -27.51 18.82
C VAL A 369 6.73 -28.16 19.10
N PRO A 370 5.73 -27.42 19.62
CA PRO A 370 4.43 -27.99 19.94
C PRO A 370 3.65 -28.39 18.68
N GLU A 371 2.57 -29.13 18.89
CA GLU A 371 1.57 -29.39 17.84
C GLU A 371 1.04 -28.07 17.27
N ASN A 372 0.69 -28.08 15.97
CA ASN A 372 0.16 -26.93 15.25
C ASN A 372 1.10 -25.71 15.18
N CYS A 373 2.40 -25.89 15.44
CA CYS A 373 3.40 -24.85 15.28
C CYS A 373 4.29 -25.07 14.06
N ASN A 374 4.10 -24.23 13.03
CA ASN A 374 4.85 -24.33 11.77
C ASN A 374 5.90 -23.22 11.60
N LEU A 375 5.90 -22.25 12.52
CA LEU A 375 6.79 -21.11 12.50
C LEU A 375 7.15 -20.74 13.94
N VAL A 376 8.44 -20.63 14.22
CA VAL A 376 8.92 -20.14 15.52
C VAL A 376 9.61 -18.80 15.37
N ARG A 377 9.39 -17.91 16.34
CA ARG A 377 10.20 -16.71 16.52
C ARG A 377 11.30 -17.02 17.52
N VAL A 378 12.54 -16.84 17.10
CA VAL A 378 13.73 -16.99 17.95
C VAL A 378 14.25 -15.59 18.27
N GLU A 379 14.42 -15.28 19.55
CA GLU A 379 14.89 -13.99 20.04
C GLU A 379 16.09 -14.17 20.98
N LEU A 380 17.19 -13.49 20.67
CA LEU A 380 18.32 -13.29 21.57
C LEU A 380 18.17 -11.92 22.23
N SER A 381 18.21 -11.88 23.55
CA SER A 381 18.19 -10.66 24.33
C SER A 381 19.37 -10.62 25.30
N ALA A 382 19.73 -9.42 25.75
CA ALA A 382 20.76 -9.22 26.75
C ALA A 382 20.25 -8.39 27.93
N LEU A 383 20.86 -8.67 29.09
CA LEU A 383 20.82 -7.84 30.28
C LEU A 383 22.27 -7.43 30.60
N GLY A 384 22.54 -6.13 30.55
CA GLY A 384 23.84 -5.55 30.86
C GLY A 384 24.26 -5.82 32.30
N SER A 385 25.57 -5.85 32.54
CA SER A 385 26.11 -6.00 33.89
C SER A 385 25.78 -4.78 34.77
N GLU A 386 25.85 -4.94 36.09
CA GLU A 386 25.72 -3.84 37.07
C GLU A 386 26.98 -2.95 37.16
N GLY A 387 28.00 -3.19 36.32
CA GLY A 387 29.24 -2.41 36.29
C GLY A 387 29.09 -1.04 35.61
N GLN A 388 30.22 -0.36 35.37
CA GLN A 388 30.23 0.91 34.61
C GLN A 388 30.67 0.74 33.16
N LEU A 389 31.21 -0.43 32.80
CA LEU A 389 31.72 -0.71 31.47
C LEU A 389 30.68 -1.46 30.64
N SER A 390 30.64 -1.14 29.35
CA SER A 390 29.87 -1.91 28.38
C SER A 390 30.44 -3.32 28.22
N SER A 391 29.58 -4.22 27.76
CA SER A 391 29.89 -5.63 27.52
C SER A 391 29.94 -5.90 26.01
N PRO A 392 31.06 -5.64 25.33
CA PRO A 392 31.26 -6.10 23.95
C PRO A 392 31.34 -7.63 23.91
N LEU A 393 30.62 -8.22 22.97
CA LEU A 393 30.67 -9.66 22.72
C LEU A 393 30.39 -10.00 21.25
N LYS A 394 30.77 -11.21 20.87
CA LYS A 394 30.46 -11.80 19.56
C LYS A 394 29.61 -13.05 19.72
N ILE A 395 28.60 -13.18 18.88
CA ILE A 395 27.82 -14.42 18.72
C ILE A 395 28.22 -15.10 17.42
N THR A 396 28.70 -16.34 17.52
CA THR A 396 29.16 -17.14 16.37
C THR A 396 28.51 -18.52 16.35
N GLU A 397 28.69 -19.26 15.25
CA GLU A 397 28.18 -20.63 15.08
C GLU A 397 26.66 -20.77 15.34
N LEU A 398 25.91 -19.73 14.98
CA LEU A 398 24.47 -19.68 15.22
C LEU A 398 23.72 -20.65 14.30
N THR A 399 23.08 -21.66 14.88
CA THR A 399 22.44 -22.77 14.16
C THR A 399 21.10 -23.14 14.80
N LEU A 400 20.16 -23.59 13.98
CA LEU A 400 18.91 -24.22 14.42
C LEU A 400 18.71 -25.47 13.57
N THR A 401 18.92 -26.63 14.17
CA THR A 401 18.97 -27.91 13.45
C THR A 401 17.94 -28.88 14.01
N LYS A 402 17.19 -29.56 13.14
CA LYS A 402 16.24 -30.60 13.57
C LYS A 402 17.02 -31.84 14.01
N THR A 403 16.72 -32.40 15.17
CA THR A 403 17.46 -33.54 15.73
C THR A 403 16.82 -34.90 15.50
N ASN A 404 15.55 -34.96 15.05
CA ASN A 404 14.86 -36.19 14.62
C ASN A 404 13.87 -35.87 13.51
#